data_AF-A0A8T5XNP0-F1
#
_entry.id   AF-A0A8T5XNP0-F1
#
_cell.length_a   1.000
_cell.length_b   1.000
_cell.length_c   1.000
_cell.angle_alpha   90.00
_cell.angle_beta   90.00
_cell.angle_gamma   90.00
#
_symmetry.space_group_name_H-M   'P 1'
#
loop_
_entity.id
_entity.type
_entity.pdbx_description
1 polymer ?
#
loop_
_entity_poly.entity_id
_entity_poly.type
_entity_poly.pdbx_seq_one_letter_code
_entity_poly.pdbx_strand_id
1 'polypeptide(L)' 'MENIEKLKKLYSEGFKCIRYEDGNEGELKAFFKNFEQEKIDDIISYDENEINMIKKFIDTQC' A
#
# COMPACT_ATOMS: atom_id res chain seq x y z
N MET A 1 9.50 -7.30 -4.27
CA MET A 1 8.89 -6.64 -5.45
C MET A 1 7.42 -7.02 -5.65
N GLU A 2 6.96 -8.18 -5.18
CA GLU A 2 5.54 -8.58 -5.27
C GLU A 2 4.57 -7.54 -4.68
N ASN A 3 4.99 -6.82 -3.64
CA ASN A 3 4.15 -5.79 -3.01
C ASN A 3 3.92 -4.57 -3.90
N ILE A 4 4.91 -4.16 -4.71
CA ILE A 4 4.74 -3.05 -5.68
C ILE A 4 3.77 -3.44 -6.79
N GLU A 5 3.82 -4.69 -7.25
CA GLU A 5 2.86 -5.19 -8.25
C GLU A 5 1.45 -5.27 -7.65
N LYS A 6 1.33 -5.78 -6.42
CA LYS A 6 0.07 -5.77 -5.66
C LYS A 6 -0.47 -4.36 -5.49
N LEU A 7 0.37 -3.39 -5.12
CA LEU A 7 0.00 -1.99 -4.97
C LEU A 7 -0.61 -1.43 -6.26
N LYS A 8 0.06 -1.60 -7.40
CA LYS A 8 -0.44 -1.16 -8.70
C LYS A 8 -1.77 -1.81 -9.05
N LYS A 9 -1.90 -3.11 -8.77
CA LYS A 9 -3.14 -3.85 -9.01
C LYS A 9 -4.29 -3.30 -8.16
N LEU A 10 -4.08 -3.06 -6.87
CA LEU A 10 -5.08 -2.47 -5.98
C LEU A 10 -5.60 -1.12 -6.51
N TYR A 11 -4.70 -0.22 -6.91
CA TYR A 11 -5.10 1.06 -7.51
C TYR A 11 -5.86 0.88 -8.83
N SER A 12 -5.45 -0.07 -9.69
CA SER A 12 -6.19 -0.36 -10.93
C SER A 12 -7.59 -0.94 -10.69
N GLU A 13 -7.78 -1.61 -9.56
CA GLU A 13 -9.06 -2.17 -9.12
C GLU A 13 -9.90 -1.15 -8.33
N GLY A 14 -9.47 0.11 -8.24
CA GLY A 14 -10.22 1.19 -7.59
C GLY A 14 -10.06 1.24 -6.07
N PHE A 15 -9.12 0.50 -5.49
CA PHE A 15 -8.76 0.68 -4.09
C PHE A 15 -8.02 2.00 -3.89
N LYS A 16 -8.24 2.62 -2.73
CA LYS A 16 -7.50 3.79 -2.27
C LYS A 16 -6.79 3.47 -0.97
N CYS A 17 -5.56 3.96 -0.80
CA CYS A 17 -4.88 3.91 0.48
C CYS A 17 -5.65 4.79 1.48
N ILE A 18 -5.95 4.26 2.65
CA ILE A 18 -6.66 4.97 3.72
C ILE A 18 -5.76 5.29 4.92
N ARG A 19 -4.68 4.53 5.08
CA ARG A 19 -3.69 4.68 6.15
C ARG A 19 -2.45 3.88 5.78
N TYR A 20 -1.28 4.41 6.07
CA TYR A 20 -0.08 3.61 6.21
C TYR A 20 0.66 4.01 7.48
N GLU A 21 1.39 3.07 8.06
CA GLU A 21 2.14 3.28 9.29
C GLU A 21 3.45 2.51 9.26
N ASP A 22 4.44 3.10 9.93
CA ASP A 22 5.73 2.46 10.19
C ASP A 22 5.59 1.60 11.46
N GLY A 23 5.81 0.30 11.32
CA GLY A 23 5.79 -0.69 12.39
C GLY A 23 7.08 -0.71 13.22
N ASN A 24 7.09 -1.55 14.26
CA ASN A 24 8.12 -1.52 15.31
C ASN A 24 9.53 -1.99 14.89
N GLU A 25 9.73 -2.48 13.66
CA GLU A 25 11.02 -3.00 13.18
C GLU A 25 11.37 -2.55 11.75
N GLY A 26 10.93 -1.35 11.36
CA GLY A 26 11.11 -0.88 9.98
C GLY A 26 10.17 -1.55 8.99
N GLU A 27 9.09 -2.15 9.48
CA GLU A 27 7.96 -2.64 8.70
C GLU A 27 7.14 -1.46 8.18
N LEU A 28 6.66 -1.51 6.95
CA LEU A 28 5.56 -0.67 6.47
C LEU A 28 4.30 -1.50 6.41
N LYS A 29 3.23 -0.98 7.00
CA LYS A 29 1.89 -1.51 6.82
C LYS A 29 0.98 -0.47 6.18
N ALA A 30 0.51 -0.76 4.97
CA ALA A 30 -0.38 0.11 4.22
C ALA A 30 -1.75 -0.56 4.03
N PHE A 31 -2.81 0.16 4.36
CA PHE A 31 -4.20 -0.30 4.32
C PHE A 31 -4.95 0.36 3.18
N PHE A 32 -5.68 -0.45 2.43
CA PHE A 32 -6.40 -0.07 1.24
C PHE A 32 -7.88 -0.40 1.39
N LYS A 33 -8.74 0.47 0.85
CA LYS A 33 -10.18 0.25 0.81
C LYS A 33 -10.72 0.57 -0.58
N ASN A 34 -11.51 -0.34 -1.12
CA ASN A 34 -12.38 -0.07 -2.25
C ASN A 34 -13.79 0.21 -1.71
N PHE A 35 -14.27 1.44 -1.91
CA PHE A 35 -15.57 1.88 -1.41
C PHE A 35 -16.74 1.41 -2.27
N GLU A 36 -16.52 1.07 -3.54
CA GLU A 36 -17.55 0.57 -4.45
C GLU A 36 -17.84 -0.91 -4.20
N GLN A 37 -16.80 -1.69 -3.89
CA GLN A 37 -16.90 -3.12 -3.63
C GLN A 37 -16.96 -3.48 -2.14
N GLU A 38 -16.87 -2.47 -1.26
CA GLU A 38 -16.76 -2.64 0.21
C GLU A 38 -15.64 -3.61 0.64
N LYS A 39 -14.52 -3.63 -0.09
CA LYS A 39 -13.38 -4.49 0.19
C LYS A 39 -12.25 -3.74 0.88
N ILE A 40 -11.50 -4.47 1.69
CA ILE A 40 -10.26 -4.01 2.31
C ILE A 40 -9.12 -4.94 1.93
N ASP A 41 -7.92 -4.39 1.80
CA ASP A 41 -6.68 -5.15 1.58
C ASP A 41 -5.53 -4.42 2.29
N ASP A 42 -4.44 -5.13 2.55
CA ASP A 42 -3.25 -4.60 3.19
C ASP A 42 -1.97 -5.07 2.50
N ILE A 43 -0.96 -4.20 2.53
CA ILE A 43 0.39 -4.49 2.08
C ILE A 43 1.31 -4.34 3.28
N ILE A 44 2.10 -5.39 3.51
CA ILE A 44 3.13 -5.42 4.53
C ILE A 44 4.47 -5.62 3.82
N SER A 45 5.43 -4.73 4.08
CA SER A 45 6.80 -4.86 3.57
C SER A 45 7.80 -4.60 4.70
N TYR A 46 8.92 -5.33 4.65
CA TYR A 46 10.06 -5.19 5.56
C TYR A 46 11.33 -4.75 4.80
N ASP A 47 11.25 -4.60 3.47
CA ASP A 47 12.37 -4.17 2.65
C ASP A 47 12.36 -2.65 2.50
N GLU A 48 13.38 -1.98 3.04
CA GLU A 48 13.46 -0.52 3.08
C GLU A 48 13.34 0.14 1.70
N ASN A 49 13.89 -0.48 0.66
CA ASN A 49 13.78 0.03 -0.71
C ASN A 49 12.34 -0.06 -1.22
N GLU A 50 11.69 -1.21 -1.03
CA GLU A 50 10.29 -1.43 -1.39
C GLU A 50 9.36 -0.51 -0.60
N ILE A 51 9.61 -0.31 0.69
CA ILE A 51 8.88 0.63 1.56
C ILE A 51 8.94 2.05 1.00
N ASN A 52 10.13 2.53 0.66
CA ASN A 52 10.31 3.86 0.07
C ASN A 52 9.59 4.00 -1.28
N MET A 53 9.59 2.95 -2.10
CA MET A 53 8.83 2.93 -3.35
C MET A 53 7.31 2.95 -3.12
N ILE A 54 6.80 2.18 -2.16
CA ILE A 54 5.38 2.13 -1.81
C ILE A 54 4.91 3.49 -1.32
N LYS A 55 5.62 4.10 -0.36
CA LYS A 55 5.31 5.44 0.18
C LYS A 55 5.25 6.48 -0.94
N LYS A 56 6.31 6.56 -1.76
CA LYS A 56 6.38 7.50 -2.89
C LYS A 56 5.25 7.29 -3.89
N PHE A 57 4.88 6.04 -4.17
CA PHE A 57 3.78 5.74 -5.07
C PHE A 57 2.45 6.22 -4.50
N ILE A 58 2.15 5.91 -3.22
CA ILE A 58 0.93 6.38 -2.54
C ILE A 58 0.86 7.90 -2.53
N ASP A 59 1.95 8.57 -2.17
CA ASP A 59 2.02 10.04 -2.09
C ASP A 59 1.81 10.73 -3.45
N THR A 60 2.11 10.04 -4.57
CA THR A 60 1.87 10.56 -5.92
C THR A 60 0.42 10.40 -6.37
N GLN A 61 -0.35 9.52 -5.72
CA GLN A 61 -1.77 9.24 -6.05
C GLN A 61 -2.76 10.00 -5.16
N CYS A 62 -2.30 10.60 -4.05
CA CYS A 62 -3.06 11.53 -3.21
C CYS A 62 -3.02 12.96 -3.76
#